data_AF-A0A0D7AT60-F1
#
_entry.id   AF-A0A0D7AT60-F1
#
_cell.length_a   1.000
_cell.length_b   1.000
_cell.length_c   1.000
_cell.angle_alpha   90.00
_cell.angle_beta   90.00
_cell.angle_gamma   90.00
#
_symmetry.space_group_name_H-M   'P 1'
#
loop_
_entity.id
_entity.type
_entity.pdbx_description
1 polymer ?
#
loop_
_entity_poly.entity_id
_entity_poly.type
_entity_poly.pdbx_seq_one_letter_code
_entity_poly.pdbx_strand_id
1 'polypeptide(L)'
;MNIQVSLAESEINKWLKGYELDAHFKDFQESSKLDTYHQSPKYPQYFYGEFGMIYFEDANGNFRLCVPDALRAEVMTQVHDSLMETAHAG
;
A
#
# COMPACT_ATOMS: atom_id res chain seq x y z
N MET A 1 -0.80 10.84 24.64
CA MET A 1 0.51 10.36 24.16
C MET A 1 0.40 10.26 22.66
N ASN A 2 0.91 11.24 21.92
CA ASN A 2 0.83 11.25 20.46
C ASN A 2 2.07 10.53 19.93
N ILE A 3 1.90 9.27 19.52
CA ILE A 3 2.95 8.53 18.83
C ILE A 3 2.92 9.04 17.39
N GLN A 4 3.90 9.86 17.03
CA GLN A 4 4.13 10.26 15.64
C GLN A 4 5.00 9.19 15.00
N VAL A 5 4.39 8.31 14.21
CA VAL A 5 5.10 7.31 13.42
C VAL A 5 5.58 8.00 12.14
N SER A 6 6.87 8.31 12.07
CA SER A 6 7.49 8.84 10.85
C SER A 6 8.08 7.67 10.07
N LEU A 7 7.59 7.42 8.86
CA LEU A 7 8.23 6.48 7.93
C LEU A 7 9.50 7.12 7.35
N ALA A 8 10.58 6.35 7.24
CA ALA A 8 11.80 6.82 6.61
C ALA A 8 11.55 7.14 5.12
N GLU A 9 12.10 8.24 4.62
CA GLU A 9 11.94 8.63 3.21
C GLU A 9 12.43 7.55 2.24
N SER A 10 13.47 6.78 2.62
CA SER A 10 13.96 5.65 1.83
C SER A 10 12.91 4.56 1.66
N GLU A 11 12.14 4.29 2.72
CA GLU A 11 11.04 3.32 2.68
C GLU A 11 9.91 3.84 1.80
N ILE A 12 9.50 5.09 1.97
CA ILE A 12 8.48 5.71 1.12
C ILE A 12 8.85 5.58 -0.36
N ASN A 13 10.08 5.98 -0.73
CA ASN A 13 10.55 5.89 -2.11
C ASN A 13 10.59 4.45 -2.65
N LYS A 14 10.95 3.48 -1.81
CA LYS A 14 10.93 2.06 -2.17
C LYS A 14 9.52 1.57 -2.52
N TRP A 15 8.53 1.96 -1.72
CA TRP A 15 7.12 1.63 -1.98
C TRP A 15 6.61 2.29 -3.26
N LEU A 16 6.87 3.59 -3.43
CA LEU A 16 6.47 4.32 -4.63
C LEU A 16 7.07 3.70 -5.90
N LYS A 17 8.36 3.39 -5.88
CA LYS A 17 9.03 2.69 -6.99
C LYS A 17 8.47 1.29 -7.23
N GLY A 18 8.08 0.61 -6.16
CA GLY A 18 7.39 -0.68 -6.25
C GLY A 18 6.10 -0.58 -7.05
N TYR A 19 5.27 0.44 -6.80
CA TYR A 19 4.05 0.67 -7.57
C TYR A 19 4.33 0.99 -9.05
N GLU A 20 5.37 1.76 -9.35
CA GLU A 20 5.73 2.10 -10.74
C GLU A 20 6.17 0.87 -11.56
N LEU A 21 6.77 -0.12 -10.91
CA LEU A 21 7.22 -1.37 -11.53
C LEU A 21 6.11 -2.42 -11.63
N ASP A 22 5.05 -2.29 -10.83
CA ASP A 22 3.92 -3.20 -10.81
C ASP A 22 2.88 -2.78 -11.87
N ALA A 23 2.67 -3.64 -12.87
CA ALA A 23 1.79 -3.33 -14.00
C ALA A 23 0.34 -3.00 -13.58
N HIS A 24 -0.16 -3.64 -12.51
CA HIS A 24 -1.52 -3.42 -12.02
C HIS A 24 -1.66 -2.04 -11.38
N PHE A 25 -0.73 -1.69 -10.50
CA PHE A 25 -0.75 -0.39 -9.84
C PHE A 25 -0.40 0.76 -10.79
N LYS A 26 0.46 0.52 -11.77
CA LYS A 26 0.72 1.49 -12.83
C LYS A 26 -0.53 1.79 -13.66
N ASP A 27 -1.28 0.77 -14.08
CA ASP A 27 -2.53 0.97 -14.82
C ASP A 27 -3.57 1.72 -13.98
N PHE A 28 -3.65 1.44 -12.66
CA PHE A 28 -4.45 2.26 -11.74
C PHE A 28 -4.01 3.73 -11.76
N GLN A 29 -2.71 4.00 -11.60
CA GLN A 29 -2.17 5.36 -11.58
C GLN A 29 -2.41 6.12 -12.90
N GLU A 30 -2.35 5.44 -14.03
CA GLU A 30 -2.64 6.03 -15.34
C GLU A 30 -4.14 6.29 -15.48
N SER A 31 -5.00 5.34 -15.07
CA SER A 31 -6.46 5.51 -15.11
C SER A 31 -6.94 6.63 -14.18
N SER A 32 -6.30 6.82 -13.02
CA SER A 32 -6.67 7.84 -12.04
C SER A 32 -6.36 9.26 -12.50
N LYS A 33 -5.51 9.43 -13.53
CA LYS A 33 -5.14 10.72 -14.11
C LYS A 33 -6.09 11.18 -15.22
N LEU A 34 -7.00 10.30 -15.67
CA LEU A 34 -7.98 10.65 -16.70
C LEU A 34 -9.04 11.59 -16.13
N ASP A 35 -9.42 12.62 -16.88
CA ASP A 35 -10.46 13.59 -16.48
C ASP A 35 -11.82 12.91 -16.20
N THR A 36 -12.07 11.78 -16.86
CA THR A 36 -13.27 10.97 -16.72
C THR A 36 -13.25 10.02 -15.52
N TYR A 37 -12.15 9.92 -14.78
CA TYR A 37 -12.00 8.96 -13.68
C TYR A 37 -13.12 9.09 -12.64
N HIS A 38 -13.51 10.31 -12.30
CA HIS A 38 -14.58 10.57 -11.32
C HIS A 38 -15.97 10.12 -11.79
N GLN A 39 -16.18 9.98 -13.10
CA GLN A 39 -17.47 9.58 -13.68
C GLN A 39 -17.61 8.07 -13.80
N SER A 40 -16.50 7.37 -14.04
CA SER A 40 -16.46 5.91 -14.15
C SER A 40 -15.07 5.39 -13.79
N PRO A 41 -14.76 5.27 -12.49
CA PRO A 41 -13.44 4.82 -12.05
C PRO A 41 -13.27 3.34 -12.42
N LYS A 42 -12.13 3.01 -13.05
CA LYS A 42 -11.77 1.62 -13.38
C LYS A 42 -11.54 0.76 -12.12
N TYR A 43 -11.06 1.40 -11.05
CA TYR A 43 -10.75 0.77 -9.76
C TYR A 43 -11.37 1.57 -8.60
N PRO A 44 -12.70 1.55 -8.43
CA PRO A 44 -13.39 2.33 -7.41
C PRO A 44 -12.94 2.02 -5.98
N GLN A 45 -12.43 0.81 -5.75
CA GLN A 45 -11.97 0.34 -4.45
C GLN A 45 -10.58 0.86 -4.06
N TYR A 46 -9.86 1.52 -4.98
CA TYR A 46 -8.52 2.04 -4.73
C TYR A 46 -8.50 3.55 -4.57
N PHE A 47 -7.62 4.01 -3.68
CA PHE A 47 -7.39 5.42 -3.43
C PHE A 47 -5.96 5.66 -2.96
N TYR A 48 -5.48 6.90 -3.15
CA TYR A 48 -4.21 7.33 -2.58
C TYR A 48 -4.42 7.74 -1.13
N GLY A 49 -3.59 7.19 -0.24
CA GLY A 49 -3.51 7.60 1.16
C GLY A 49 -2.30 8.49 1.41
N GLU A 50 -1.76 8.37 2.61
CA GLU A 50 -0.58 9.13 3.03
C GLU A 50 0.65 8.79 2.16
N PHE A 51 1.51 9.80 1.95
CA PHE A 51 2.75 9.69 1.17
C PHE A 51 2.58 9.18 -0.28
N GLY A 52 1.38 9.23 -0.85
CA GLY A 52 1.09 8.73 -2.19
C GLY A 52 1.00 7.21 -2.28
N MET A 53 0.90 6.51 -1.15
CA MET A 53 0.69 5.07 -1.11
C MET A 53 -0.72 4.70 -1.57
N ILE A 54 -0.87 3.51 -2.15
CA ILE A 54 -2.15 3.02 -2.65
C ILE A 54 -2.80 2.16 -1.58
N TYR A 55 -4.07 2.42 -1.30
CA TYR A 55 -4.88 1.65 -0.37
C TYR A 55 -6.07 1.03 -1.09
N PHE A 56 -6.57 -0.07 -0.55
CA PHE A 56 -7.84 -0.65 -0.94
C PHE A 56 -8.83 -0.69 0.23
N GLU A 57 -10.09 -0.41 -0.07
CA GLU A 57 -11.20 -0.65 0.85
C GLU A 57 -11.69 -2.09 0.69
N ASP A 58 -11.63 -2.87 1.77
CA ASP A 58 -12.18 -4.23 1.79
C ASP A 58 -13.69 -4.23 2.04
N ALA A 59 -14.37 -5.37 1.82
CA ALA A 59 -15.83 -5.48 1.95
C ALA A 59 -16.41 -5.10 3.34
N ASN A 60 -15.57 -5.08 4.38
CA ASN A 60 -15.93 -4.67 5.73
C ASN A 60 -15.62 -3.18 6.00
N GLY A 61 -15.20 -2.42 4.99
CA GLY A 61 -14.87 -1.00 5.11
C GLY A 61 -13.51 -0.71 5.74
N ASN A 62 -12.62 -1.71 5.87
CA ASN A 62 -11.26 -1.43 6.34
C ASN A 62 -10.35 -1.00 5.18
N PHE A 63 -9.46 -0.05 5.46
CA PHE A 63 -8.42 0.39 4.54
C PHE A 63 -7.16 -0.44 4.73
N ARG A 64 -6.66 -1.00 3.63
CA ARG A 64 -5.48 -1.85 3.63
C ARG A 64 -4.46 -1.34 2.63
N LEU A 65 -3.21 -1.25 3.06
CA LEU A 65 -2.10 -0.86 2.20
C LEU A 65 -1.90 -1.92 1.10
N CYS A 66 -1.89 -1.47 -0.15
CA CYS A 66 -1.63 -2.33 -1.29
C CYS A 66 -0.13 -2.65 -1.39
N VAL A 67 0.24 -3.93 -1.43
CA VAL A 67 1.65 -4.33 -1.51
C VAL A 67 2.03 -4.60 -2.98
N PRO A 68 2.98 -3.86 -3.57
CA PRO A 68 3.45 -4.14 -4.93
C PRO A 68 4.20 -5.47 -4.99
N ASP A 69 4.19 -6.13 -6.15
CA ASP A 69 4.74 -7.49 -6.31
C ASP A 69 6.16 -7.65 -5.76
N ALA A 70 7.03 -6.69 -6.09
CA ALA A 70 8.44 -6.68 -5.66
C ALA A 70 8.63 -6.63 -4.13
N LEU A 71 7.63 -6.18 -3.36
CA LEU A 71 7.69 -6.06 -1.91
C LEU A 71 6.94 -7.18 -1.18
N ARG A 72 6.17 -8.03 -1.88
CA ARG A 72 5.36 -9.07 -1.25
C ARG A 72 6.19 -10.02 -0.38
N ALA A 73 7.30 -10.52 -0.90
CA ALA A 73 8.15 -11.46 -0.17
C ALA A 73 8.70 -10.83 1.12
N GLU A 74 9.19 -9.59 1.04
CA GLU A 74 9.74 -8.88 2.18
C GLU A 74 8.68 -8.57 3.25
N VAL A 75 7.50 -8.10 2.85
CA VAL A 75 6.39 -7.85 3.78
C VAL A 75 5.96 -9.13 4.47
N MET A 76 5.86 -10.26 3.74
CA MET A 76 5.53 -11.54 4.34
C MET A 76 6.59 -11.98 5.36
N THR A 77 7.87 -11.84 5.03
CA THR A 77 8.97 -12.12 5.99
C THR A 77 8.84 -11.26 7.24
N GLN A 78 8.67 -9.95 7.11
CA GLN A 78 8.53 -9.06 8.26
C GLN A 78 7.32 -9.40 9.14
N VAL A 79 6.19 -9.77 8.54
CA VAL A 79 5.00 -10.22 9.27
C VAL A 79 5.28 -11.53 10.00
N HIS A 80 5.93 -12.50 9.34
CA HIS A 80 6.31 -13.77 9.96
C HIS A 80 7.30 -13.58 11.12
N ASP A 81 8.33 -12.75 10.95
CA ASP A 81 9.30 -12.43 12.00
C ASP A 81 8.63 -11.70 13.17
N SER A 82 7.77 -10.71 12.91
CA SER A 82 7.05 -9.98 13.96
C SER A 82 6.06 -10.88 14.74
N LEU A 83 5.41 -11.83 14.06
CA LEU A 83 4.59 -12.85 14.70
C LEU A 83 5.42 -13.84 15.53
N MET A 84 6.64 -14.16 15.13
CA MET A 84 7.56 -14.97 15.94
C MET A 84 8.11 -14.18 17.15
N GLU A 85 8.44 -12.90 17.00
CA GLU A 85 8.89 -12.06 18.11
C GLU A 85 7.82 -11.87 19.19
N THR A 86 6.54 -11.82 18.80
CA THR A 86 5.41 -11.78 19.75
C THR A 86 5.12 -13.12 20.43
N ALA A 87 5.69 -14.23 19.94
CA ALA A 87 5.54 -15.57 20.54
C ALA A 87 6.55 -15.87 21.66
N HIS A 88 7.49 -14.96 21.99
CA HIS A 88 8.44 -15.11 23.10
C HIS A 88 7.99 -14.40 24.40
N ALA A 89 6.74 -13.90 24.45
CA ALA A 89 6.14 -13.31 25.64
C ALA A 89 5.26 -14.32 26.41
N GLY A 90 5.72 -15.56 26.56
CA GLY A 90 5.04 -16.65 27.29
C GLY A 90 6.00 -17.44 28.16
#